data_AF-A0A7V9DL11-F1
#
_entry.id   AF-A0A7V9DL11-F1
#
_cell.length_a   1.000
_cell.length_b   1.000
_cell.length_c   1.000
_cell.angle_alpha   90.00
_cell.angle_beta   90.00
_cell.angle_gamma   90.00
#
_symmetry.space_group_name_H-M   'P 1'
#
loop_
_entity.id
_entity.type
_entity.pdbx_description
1 polymer ?
#
loop_
_entity_poly.entity_id
_entity_poly.type
_entity_poly.pdbx_seq_one_letter_code
_entity_poly.pdbx_strand_id
1 'polypeptide(L)' 'DAKLDYYEVQGAVYATAVEAATGRPVVECRFVFCRQSGAIERTVGDLEAAKRRVTDRLQRA' A
#
# COMPACT_ATOMS: atom_id res chain seq x y z
N ASP A 1 -2.54 -8.13 -12.94
CA ASP A 1 -1.85 -6.94 -12.42
C ASP A 1 -2.72 -5.69 -12.33
N ALA A 2 -3.66 -5.43 -13.25
CA ALA A 2 -4.60 -4.29 -13.17
C ALA A 2 -5.36 -4.08 -11.84
N LYS A 3 -5.61 -5.15 -11.05
CA LYS A 3 -6.19 -5.00 -9.70
C LYS A 3 -5.20 -4.42 -8.69
N LEU A 4 -3.91 -4.71 -8.83
CA LEU A 4 -2.88 -4.20 -7.94
C LEU A 4 -2.72 -2.69 -8.09
N ASP A 5 -2.75 -2.19 -9.32
CA ASP A 5 -2.70 -0.76 -9.63
C ASP A 5 -3.88 -0.01 -8.96
N TYR A 6 -5.05 -0.66 -8.87
CA TYR A 6 -6.21 -0.10 -8.17
C TYR A 6 -6.02 -0.07 -6.64
N TYR A 7 -5.43 -1.13 -6.06
CA TYR A 7 -5.24 -1.23 -4.60
C TYR A 7 -3.96 -0.56 -4.08
N GLU A 8 -3.06 -0.13 -4.95
CA GLU A 8 -1.78 0.48 -4.57
C GLU A 8 -1.98 1.67 -3.62
N VAL A 9 -2.97 2.52 -3.91
CA VAL A 9 -3.30 3.68 -3.05
C VAL A 9 -3.79 3.23 -1.68
N GLN A 10 -4.61 2.19 -1.61
CA GLN A 10 -5.11 1.67 -0.33
C GLN A 10 -3.94 1.15 0.53
N GLY A 11 -3.02 0.40 -0.07
CA GLY A 11 -1.83 -0.13 0.62
C GLY A 11 -0.95 1.00 1.15
N ALA A 12 -0.75 2.05 0.36
CA ALA A 12 -0.01 3.23 0.76
C ALA A 12 -0.68 4.00 1.92
N VAL A 13 -2.01 4.16 1.90
CA VAL A 13 -2.74 4.82 3.00
C VAL A 13 -2.54 4.09 4.32
N TYR A 14 -2.67 2.75 4.32
CA TYR A 14 -2.43 1.96 5.52
C TYR A 14 -0.97 2.02 5.98
N ALA A 15 -0.03 1.92 5.05
CA ALA A 15 1.39 2.02 5.38
C ALA A 15 1.71 3.36 6.05
N THR A 16 1.28 4.49 5.47
CA THR A 16 1.46 5.82 6.07
C THR A 16 0.81 5.92 7.45
N ALA A 17 -0.40 5.40 7.64
CA ALA A 17 -1.09 5.43 8.92
C ALA A 17 -0.37 4.59 10.00
N VAL A 18 0.15 3.41 9.63
CA VAL A 18 0.94 2.56 10.55
C VAL A 18 2.25 3.23 10.93
N GLU A 19 2.95 3.85 9.98
CA GLU A 19 4.17 4.61 10.28
C GLU A 19 3.90 5.75 11.26
N ALA A 20 2.84 6.53 11.01
CA ALA A 20 2.44 7.62 11.89
C ALA A 20 2.06 7.13 13.30
N ALA A 21 1.34 6.02 13.41
CA ALA A 21 0.89 5.47 14.68
C ALA A 21 2.01 4.81 15.50
N THR A 22 3.03 4.27 14.83
CA THR A 22 4.07 3.45 15.48
C THR A 22 5.44 4.11 15.55
N GLY A 23 5.68 5.15 14.76
CA GLY A 23 7.01 5.74 14.57
C GLY A 23 8.01 4.79 13.90
N ARG A 24 7.55 3.68 13.31
CA ARG A 24 8.38 2.65 12.67
C ARG A 24 8.10 2.62 11.17
N PRO A 25 9.13 2.49 10.33
CA PRO A 25 8.94 2.44 8.89
C PRO A 25 8.24 1.15 8.45
N VAL A 26 7.32 1.27 7.50
CA VAL A 26 6.73 0.16 6.75
C VAL A 26 7.51 0.00 5.46
N VAL A 27 8.29 -1.08 5.41
CA VAL A 27 9.21 -1.37 4.29
C VAL A 27 8.59 -2.19 3.17
N GLU A 28 7.46 -2.87 3.42
CA GLU A 28 6.75 -3.66 2.42
C GLU A 28 5.24 -3.65 2.68
N CYS A 29 4.46 -3.60 1.59
CA CYS A 29 3.01 -3.80 1.61
C CYS A 29 2.65 -4.89 0.59
N ARG A 30 1.94 -5.92 1.05
CA ARG A 30 1.59 -7.09 0.24
C ARG A 30 0.10 -7.38 0.33
N PHE A 31 -0.52 -7.50 -0.84
CA PHE A 31 -1.89 -7.95 -0.97
C PHE A 31 -1.93 -9.46 -1.19
N VAL A 32 -2.77 -10.12 -0.39
CA VAL A 32 -3.09 -11.54 -0.55
C VAL A 32 -4.47 -11.65 -1.18
N PHE A 33 -4.55 -12.22 -2.39
CA PHE A 33 -5.82 -12.44 -3.08
C PHE A 33 -6.15 -13.93 -3.12
N CYS A 34 -7.30 -14.29 -2.54
CA CYS A 34 -7.82 -15.65 -2.62
C CYS A 34 -8.27 -15.97 -4.05
N ARG A 35 -7.86 -17.12 -4.58
CA ARG A 35 -8.38 -17.71 -5.81
C ARG A 35 -8.75 -19.17 -5.57
N GLN A 36 -9.57 -19.75 -6.45
CA GLN A 36 -9.97 -21.16 -6.35
C GLN A 36 -8.77 -22.11 -6.37
N SER A 37 -7.70 -21.76 -7.09
CA SER A 37 -6.45 -22.55 -7.16
C SER A 37 -5.46 -22.25 -6.02
N GLY A 38 -5.85 -21.46 -5.03
CA GLY A 38 -4.98 -21.01 -3.94
C GLY A 38 -4.82 -19.50 -3.88
N ALA A 39 -4.26 -19.02 -2.76
CA ALA A 39 -3.96 -17.61 -2.61
C ALA A 39 -2.79 -17.19 -3.51
N ILE A 40 -2.85 -15.96 -4.03
CA ILE A 40 -1.71 -15.32 -4.66
C ILE A 40 -1.32 -14.07 -3.89
N GLU A 41 -0.04 -13.75 -3.93
CA GLU A 41 0.53 -12.59 -3.29
C GLU A 41 1.00 -11.57 -4.32
N ARG A 42 0.84 -10.29 -4.00
CA ARG A 42 1.34 -9.19 -4.83
C ARG A 42 1.85 -8.07 -3.95
N THR A 43 3.12 -7.72 -4.13
CA THR A 43 3.78 -6.63 -3.42
C THR A 43 3.57 -5.31 -4.15
N VAL A 44 3.31 -4.24 -3.41
CA VAL A 44 3.33 -2.87 -3.93
C VAL A 44 4.75 -2.55 -4.40
N GLY A 45 4.91 -2.21 -5.69
CA GLY A 45 6.23 -2.04 -6.30
C GLY A 45 7.05 -0.90 -5.69
N ASP A 46 6.58 0.35 -5.84
CA ASP A 46 7.22 1.52 -5.22
C ASP A 46 6.35 2.07 -4.09
N LEU A 47 6.42 1.40 -2.94
CA LEU A 47 5.65 1.77 -1.75
C LEU A 47 6.00 3.18 -1.28
N GLU A 48 7.26 3.59 -1.36
CA GLU A 48 7.69 4.93 -0.95
C GLU A 48 7.09 6.01 -1.84
N ALA A 49 7.08 5.83 -3.17
CA ALA A 49 6.39 6.76 -4.06
C ALA A 49 4.88 6.78 -3.82
N ALA A 50 4.28 5.61 -3.55
CA ALA A 50 2.86 5.53 -3.25
C ALA A 50 2.51 6.28 -1.95
N LYS A 51 3.29 6.11 -0.88
CA LYS A 51 3.15 6.86 0.40
C LYS A 51 3.31 8.36 0.20
N ARG A 52 4.31 8.81 -0.59
CA ARG A 52 4.47 10.24 -0.94
C ARG A 52 3.21 10.82 -1.59
N ARG A 53 2.64 10.13 -2.59
CA ARG A 53 1.40 10.56 -3.25
C ARG A 53 0.19 10.63 -2.32
N VAL A 54 0.16 9.82 -1.26
CA VAL A 54 -0.88 9.88 -0.22
C VAL A 54 -0.68 11.10 0.66
N THR A 55 0.53 11.30 1.18
CA THR A 55 0.85 12.46 2.03
C THR A 55 0.61 13.78 1.30
N ASP A 56 1.00 13.88 0.03
CA ASP A 56 0.76 15.06 -0.80
C ASP A 56 -0.74 15.37 -0.95
N ARG A 57 -1.60 14.35 -1.00
CA ARG A 57 -3.06 14.53 -1.06
C ARG A 57 -3.63 14.98 0.28
N LEU A 58 -3.16 14.39 1.38
CA LEU A 58 -3.62 14.75 2.73
C LEU A 58 -3.25 16.19 3.11
N GLN A 59 -2.12 16.70 2.62
CA GLN A 59 -1.70 18.09 2.85
C GLN A 59 -2.49 19.13 2.03
N ARG A 60 -3.23 18.69 1.01
CA ARG A 60 -4.03 19.55 0.12
C ARG A 60 -5.53 19.53 0.45
N ALA A 61 -5.94 18.70 1.40
CA ALA A 61 -7.32 18.54 1.87
C ALA A 61 -7.55 19.40 3.12
#